data_AF-A0A9K3K7Y9-F1
#
_entry.id   AF-A0A9K3K7Y9-F1
#
_cell.length_a   1.000
_cell.length_b   1.000
_cell.length_c   1.000
_cell.angle_alpha   90.00
_cell.angle_beta   90.00
_cell.angle_gamma   90.00
#
_symmetry.space_group_name_H-M   'P 1'
#
loop_
_entity.id
_entity.type
_entity.pdbx_description
1 polymer ?
#
loop_
_entity_poly.entity_id
_entity_poly.type
_entity_poly.pdbx_seq_one_letter_code
_entity_poly.pdbx_strand_id
1 'polypeptide(L)'
;MCSSLHDLPDTRASLHKACDLLEPNGVLIIVHPQGASHVAQQHKSNPMLIPRGLPTAGELKEWLCDDADMTMTVPPADAKTEQEIREGYLAVLRKQ
;
A
#
# COMPACT_ATOMS: atom_id res chain seq x y z
N MET A 1 6.12 8.87 -14.84
CA MET A 1 5.32 9.26 -13.66
C MET A 1 4.95 7.98 -12.95
N CYS A 2 5.49 7.75 -11.75
CA CYS A 2 4.98 6.70 -10.87
C CYS A 2 3.80 7.35 -10.15
N SER A 3 2.57 6.92 -10.42
CA SER A 3 1.43 7.38 -9.62
C SER A 3 1.61 6.83 -8.22
N SER A 4 1.80 7.70 -7.24
CA SER A 4 1.95 7.25 -5.87
C SER A 4 0.60 6.78 -5.35
N LEU A 5 0.59 5.72 -4.55
CA LEU A 5 -0.65 5.14 -4.02
C LEU A 5 -1.50 6.17 -3.23
N HIS A 6 -0.84 7.16 -2.63
CA HIS A 6 -1.48 8.27 -1.90
C HIS A 6 -2.14 9.33 -2.80
N ASP A 7 -1.83 9.35 -4.11
CA ASP A 7 -2.43 10.26 -5.09
C ASP A 7 -3.76 9.72 -5.66
N LEU A 8 -4.07 8.44 -5.40
CA LEU A 8 -5.28 7.83 -5.92
C LEU A 8 -6.52 8.42 -5.22
N PRO A 9 -7.58 8.80 -5.98
CA PRO A 9 -8.82 9.34 -5.41
C PRO A 9 -9.59 8.30 -4.59
N ASP A 10 -9.48 7.02 -4.95
CA ASP A 10 -9.94 5.89 -4.14
C ASP A 10 -8.91 4.76 -4.18
N THR A 11 -8.03 4.74 -3.19
CA THR A 11 -6.97 3.73 -3.07
C THR A 11 -7.53 2.32 -2.97
N ARG A 12 -8.60 2.12 -2.18
CA ARG A 12 -9.18 0.78 -1.97
C ARG A 12 -9.76 0.25 -3.26
N ALA A 13 -10.65 1.00 -3.91
CA ALA A 13 -11.26 0.58 -5.17
C ALA A 13 -10.21 0.35 -6.27
N SER A 14 -9.17 1.18 -6.32
CA SER A 14 -8.08 1.03 -7.29
C SER A 14 -7.28 -0.25 -7.04
N LEU A 15 -6.99 -0.58 -5.77
CA LEU A 15 -6.30 -1.82 -5.41
C LEU A 15 -7.14 -3.06 -5.70
N HIS A 16 -8.45 -3.02 -5.39
CA HIS A 16 -9.38 -4.10 -5.80
C HIS A 16 -9.35 -4.31 -7.32
N LYS A 17 -9.42 -3.22 -8.08
CA LYS A 17 -9.40 -3.34 -9.53
C LYS A 17 -8.07 -3.92 -10.04
N ALA A 18 -6.96 -3.59 -9.40
CA ALA A 18 -5.67 -4.21 -9.70
C ALA A 18 -5.68 -5.71 -9.40
N CYS A 19 -6.26 -6.15 -8.29
CA CYS A 19 -6.43 -7.57 -7.95
C CYS A 19 -7.30 -8.33 -8.95
N ASP A 20 -8.39 -7.73 -9.44
CA ASP A 20 -9.26 -8.32 -10.46
C ASP A 20 -8.51 -8.64 -11.75
N LEU A 21 -7.54 -7.78 -12.11
CA LEU A 21 -6.75 -7.89 -13.33
C LEU A 21 -5.61 -8.91 -13.24
N LEU A 22 -5.30 -9.41 -12.04
CA LEU A 22 -4.28 -10.44 -11.87
C LEU A 22 -4.80 -11.81 -12.32
N GLU A 23 -3.95 -12.56 -13.03
CA GLU A 23 -4.15 -13.99 -13.25
C GLU A 23 -4.03 -14.76 -11.92
N PRO A 24 -4.56 -15.99 -11.83
CA PRO A 24 -4.31 -16.87 -10.68
C PRO A 24 -2.80 -16.97 -10.40
N ASN A 25 -2.39 -16.93 -9.13
CA ASN A 25 -1.00 -16.82 -8.70
C ASN A 25 -0.26 -15.51 -9.07
N GLY A 26 -0.97 -14.53 -9.64
CA GLY A 26 -0.44 -13.20 -9.91
C GLY A 26 -0.03 -12.48 -8.62
N VAL A 27 0.91 -11.54 -8.73
CA VAL A 27 1.48 -10.85 -7.57
C VAL A 27 1.19 -9.36 -7.68
N LEU A 28 0.60 -8.80 -6.62
CA LEU A 28 0.49 -7.36 -6.40
C LEU A 28 1.65 -6.90 -5.51
N ILE A 29 2.41 -5.92 -6.00
CA ILE A 29 3.52 -5.32 -5.27
C ILE A 29 3.21 -3.83 -5.06
N ILE A 30 3.16 -3.39 -3.81
CA ILE A 30 2.94 -2.00 -3.43
C ILE A 30 4.22 -1.47 -2.81
N VAL A 31 4.80 -0.42 -3.39
CA VAL A 31 6.07 0.14 -2.95
C VAL A 31 6.02 1.65 -2.77
N HIS A 32 6.72 2.15 -1.74
CA HIS A 32 7.04 3.56 -1.61
C HIS A 32 8.44 3.73 -0.99
N PRO A 33 9.39 4.38 -1.68
CA PRO A 33 10.81 4.35 -1.29
C PRO A 33 11.11 5.07 0.03
N GLN A 34 10.26 6.00 0.46
CA GLN A 34 10.48 6.80 1.68
C GLN A 34 9.67 6.29 2.88
N GLY A 35 8.94 5.18 2.74
CA GLY A 35 8.13 4.63 3.84
C GLY A 35 6.79 5.35 4.06
N ALA A 36 6.00 4.80 4.99
CA ALA A 36 4.73 5.35 5.47
C ALA A 36 4.91 6.62 6.34
N SER A 37 5.95 6.70 7.17
CA SER A 37 6.24 7.86 8.03
C SER A 37 6.47 9.13 7.22
N HIS A 38 7.18 9.01 6.10
CA HIS A 38 7.43 10.15 5.22
C HIS A 38 6.13 10.67 4.61
N VAL A 39 5.32 9.77 4.05
CA VAL A 39 4.01 10.14 3.47
C VAL A 39 3.06 10.69 4.54
N ALA A 40 3.07 10.13 5.74
CA ALA A 40 2.28 10.64 6.87
C ALA A 40 2.72 12.06 7.28
N GLN A 41 4.02 12.33 7.31
CA GLN A 41 4.54 13.68 7.58
C GLN A 41 4.16 14.67 6.47
N GLN A 42 4.24 14.23 5.22
CA GLN A 42 3.83 15.02 4.07
C GLN A 42 2.33 15.35 4.09
N HIS A 43 1.47 14.35 4.36
CA HIS A 43 0.03 14.53 4.58
C HIS A 43 -0.24 15.55 5.70
N LYS A 44 0.44 15.41 6.85
CA LYS A 44 0.31 16.36 7.97
C LYS A 44 0.73 17.77 7.59
N SER A 45 1.73 17.91 6.72
CA SER A 45 2.28 19.22 6.31
C SER A 45 1.41 19.90 5.26
N ASN A 46 0.84 19.14 4.32
CA ASN A 46 -0.04 19.67 3.28
C ASN A 46 -1.10 18.64 2.86
N PRO A 47 -2.23 18.56 3.59
CA PRO A 47 -3.27 17.58 3.33
C PRO A 47 -4.06 17.86 2.03
N MET A 48 -3.98 19.08 1.48
CA MET A 48 -4.59 19.40 0.19
C MET A 48 -3.84 18.77 -0.98
N LEU A 49 -2.51 18.67 -0.88
CA LEU A 49 -1.68 18.03 -1.91
C LEU A 49 -1.57 16.53 -1.70
N ILE A 50 -1.50 16.09 -0.44
CA ILE A 50 -1.33 14.67 -0.10
C ILE A 50 -2.50 14.30 0.80
N PRO A 51 -3.61 13.82 0.22
CA PRO A 51 -4.89 13.71 0.92
C PRO A 51 -4.92 12.59 1.95
N ARG A 52 -3.99 11.62 1.88
CA ARG A 52 -3.97 10.45 2.75
C ARG A 52 -2.56 9.89 2.94
N GLY A 53 -2.40 9.06 3.97
CA GLY A 53 -1.21 8.23 4.18
C GLY A 53 -1.20 6.97 3.30
N LEU A 54 -0.13 6.18 3.42
CA LEU A 54 -0.10 4.81 2.90
C LEU A 54 -0.91 3.88 3.84
N PRO A 55 -1.57 2.84 3.31
CA PRO A 55 -2.33 1.91 4.11
C PRO A 55 -1.42 1.07 5.01
N THR A 56 -1.91 0.73 6.18
CA THR A 56 -1.27 -0.19 7.12
C THR A 56 -1.39 -1.63 6.67
N ALA A 57 -0.62 -2.54 7.28
CA ALA A 57 -0.78 -3.98 7.06
C ALA A 57 -2.20 -4.48 7.41
N GLY A 58 -2.82 -3.89 8.44
CA GLY A 58 -4.20 -4.22 8.85
C GLY A 58 -5.22 -3.80 7.80
N GLU A 59 -5.12 -2.57 7.28
CA GLU A 59 -5.98 -2.07 6.21
C GLU A 59 -5.82 -2.89 4.93
N LEU A 60 -4.59 -3.21 4.52
CA LEU A 60 -4.37 -4.06 3.35
C LEU A 60 -4.95 -5.46 3.52
N LYS A 61 -4.89 -6.01 4.74
CA LYS A 61 -5.49 -7.32 5.03
C LYS A 61 -7.00 -7.26 4.89
N GLU A 62 -7.64 -6.27 5.51
CA GLU A 62 -9.09 -6.06 5.42
C GLU A 62 -9.52 -5.87 3.96
N TRP A 63 -8.82 -5.01 3.21
CA TRP A 63 -9.25 -4.64 1.86
C TRP A 63 -8.94 -5.71 0.81
N LEU A 64 -7.87 -6.49 0.95
CA LEU A 64 -7.39 -7.35 -0.14
C LEU A 64 -7.37 -8.84 0.23
N CYS A 65 -7.04 -9.18 1.47
CA CYS A 65 -7.03 -10.58 1.89
C CYS A 65 -8.45 -11.07 2.17
N ASP A 66 -9.23 -10.29 2.92
CA ASP A 66 -10.56 -10.68 3.33
C ASP A 66 -11.58 -10.49 2.17
N ASP A 67 -11.39 -9.44 1.35
CA ASP A 67 -12.36 -9.07 0.30
C ASP A 67 -11.94 -9.46 -1.14
N ALA A 68 -10.66 -9.72 -1.44
CA ALA A 68 -10.17 -9.86 -2.82
C ALA A 68 -9.36 -11.15 -3.11
N ASP A 69 -9.49 -12.15 -2.25
CA ASP A 69 -8.82 -13.47 -2.38
C ASP A 69 -7.29 -13.36 -2.59
N MET A 70 -6.68 -12.41 -1.89
CA MET A 70 -5.24 -12.21 -1.88
C MET A 70 -4.62 -12.81 -0.61
N THR A 71 -3.36 -13.22 -0.70
CA THR A 71 -2.56 -13.62 0.45
C THR A 71 -1.36 -12.69 0.56
N MET A 72 -1.28 -11.94 1.66
CA MET A 72 -0.14 -11.08 1.94
C MET A 72 1.08 -11.94 2.33
N THR A 73 2.11 -11.92 1.49
CA THR A 73 3.36 -12.67 1.68
C THR A 73 4.43 -11.83 2.37
N VAL A 74 4.44 -10.52 2.11
CA VAL A 74 5.30 -9.54 2.79
C VAL A 74 4.41 -8.40 3.29
N PRO A 75 4.25 -8.23 4.62
CA PRO A 75 3.55 -7.08 5.15
C PRO A 75 4.42 -5.82 5.04
N PRO A 76 3.80 -4.64 4.86
CA PRO A 76 4.53 -3.38 4.92
C PRO A 76 5.12 -3.18 6.31
N ALA A 77 6.31 -2.58 6.37
CA ALA A 77 6.94 -2.18 7.62
C ALA A 77 6.06 -1.15 8.36
N ASP A 78 5.98 -1.28 9.68
CA ASP A 78 5.30 -0.29 10.51
C ASP A 78 6.02 1.06 10.45
N ALA A 79 5.23 2.13 10.54
CA ALA A 79 5.76 3.49 10.54
C ALA A 79 6.73 3.70 11.72
N LYS A 80 7.87 4.34 11.42
CA LYS A 80 8.96 4.75 12.32
C LYS A 80 9.82 3.59 12.82
N THR A 81 9.76 2.44 12.15
CA THR A 81 10.65 1.32 12.42
C THR A 81 11.97 1.45 11.66
N GLU A 82 13.04 0.80 12.15
CA GLU A 82 14.31 0.72 11.41
C GLU A 82 14.14 -0.02 10.07
N GLN A 83 13.21 -0.98 10.01
CA GLN A 83 12.87 -1.68 8.79
C GLN A 83 12.35 -0.71 7.73
N GLU A 84 11.41 0.18 8.08
CA GLU A 84 10.91 1.21 7.17
C GLU A 84 12.04 2.13 6.67
N ILE A 85 12.96 2.54 7.55
CA ILE A 85 14.08 3.41 7.16
C ILE A 85 14.99 2.70 6.14
N ARG A 86 15.19 1.39 6.30
CA ARG A 86 16.05 0.58 5.43
C ARG A 86 15.38 0.19 4.11
N GLU A 87 14.12 -0.20 4.16
CA GLU A 87 13.41 -0.89 3.07
C GLU A 87 12.28 -0.04 2.46
N GLY A 88 11.93 1.09 3.09
CA GLY A 88 10.78 1.88 2.73
C GLY A 88 9.48 1.17 3.07
N TYR A 89 8.46 1.44 2.26
CA TYR A 89 7.19 0.72 2.30
C TYR A 89 7.21 -0.35 1.22
N LEU A 90 7.01 -1.61 1.61
CA LEU A 90 6.91 -2.75 0.70
C LEU A 90 5.82 -3.70 1.19
N ALA A 91 4.74 -3.83 0.44
CA ALA A 91 3.75 -4.89 0.63
C ALA A 91 3.70 -5.79 -0.61
N VAL A 92 3.71 -7.10 -0.39
CA VAL A 92 3.59 -8.10 -1.46
C VAL A 92 2.41 -8.99 -1.15
N LEU A 93 1.49 -9.09 -2.11
CA LEU A 93 0.31 -9.94 -2.02
C LEU A 93 0.22 -10.83 -3.25
N ARG A 94 -0.29 -12.05 -3.10
CA ARG A 94 -0.45 -13.02 -4.18
C ARG A 94 -1.91 -13.43 -4.31
N LYS A 95 -2.43 -13.46 -5.54
CA LYS A 95 -3.77 -13.96 -5.86
C LYS A 95 -3.79 -15.49 -5.75
N GLN A 96 -4.81 -16.03 -5.09
CA GLN A 96 -5.04 -17.47 -5.03
C GLN A 96 -5.47 -18.03 -6.40
#